data_AF-M1ZNN0-F1
#
_entry.id   AF-M1ZNN0-F1
#
_cell.length_a   1.000
_cell.length_b   1.000
_cell.length_c   1.000
_cell.angle_alpha   90.00
_cell.angle_beta   90.00
_cell.angle_gamma   90.00
#
_symmetry.space_group_name_H-M   'P 1'
#
loop_
_entity.id
_entity.type
_entity.pdbx_description
1 polymer ?
#
loop_
_entity_poly.entity_id
_entity_poly.type
_entity_poly.pdbx_seq_one_letter_code
_entity_poly.pdbx_strand_id
1 'polypeptide(L)'
;IRSKTKFWQMIGRGTRLCEDLLGVGQDKDKFLIFDFCNNFEFFRMNPKGFKGNLGQTLSERIFNLKLDLVKELQDLRYSDEEYVSHRNELLKDLIEDVNNLNEDNFMVKINLKYVEKYKNKNEWQSLGAISTQDIKEHISPLISKLKDDEFAKRFDILMYTIELANLQGNNATRPIKSVIETSESLSKLGTIPQIQEQKYIIDKV
;
A
#
# COMPACT_ATOMS: atom_id res chain seq x y z
N ILE A 1 -24.35 -7.75 2.98
CA ILE A 1 -23.35 -6.82 3.55
C ILE A 1 -22.24 -7.63 4.21
N ARG A 2 -20.97 -7.35 3.91
CA ARG A 2 -19.85 -8.12 4.47
C ARG A 2 -18.91 -7.34 5.39
N SER A 3 -19.04 -6.02 5.44
CA SER A 3 -18.33 -5.15 6.38
C SER A 3 -19.07 -5.06 7.71
N LYS A 4 -18.37 -5.34 8.81
CA LYS A 4 -18.91 -5.23 10.18
C LYS A 4 -19.43 -3.82 10.47
N THR A 5 -18.68 -2.79 10.07
CA THR A 5 -19.06 -1.40 10.28
C THR A 5 -20.36 -1.07 9.57
N LYS A 6 -20.50 -1.44 8.29
CA LYS A 6 -21.74 -1.20 7.54
C LYS A 6 -22.93 -1.95 8.14
N PHE A 7 -22.72 -3.18 8.62
CA PHE A 7 -23.77 -3.97 9.27
C PHE A 7 -24.33 -3.27 10.52
N TRP A 8 -23.46 -2.82 11.42
CA TRP A 8 -23.90 -2.10 12.62
C TRP A 8 -24.47 -0.70 12.31
N GLN A 9 -23.93 -0.01 11.30
CA GLN A 9 -24.51 1.25 10.82
C GLN A 9 -25.94 1.05 10.31
N MET A 10 -26.24 -0.05 9.61
CA MET A 10 -27.59 -0.35 9.13
C MET A 10 -28.56 -0.58 10.30
N ILE A 11 -28.15 -1.35 11.30
CA ILE A 11 -28.95 -1.57 12.51
C ILE A 11 -29.19 -0.23 13.23
N GLY A 12 -28.14 0.59 13.37
CA GLY A 12 -28.20 1.88 14.06
C GLY A 12 -29.13 2.91 13.42
N ARG A 13 -29.54 2.75 12.14
CA ARG A 13 -30.57 3.61 11.54
C ARG A 13 -31.95 3.39 12.18
N GLY A 14 -32.23 2.19 12.70
CA GLY A 14 -33.51 1.84 13.31
C GLY A 14 -33.64 2.19 14.79
N THR A 15 -32.53 2.51 15.48
CA THR A 15 -32.50 2.63 16.96
C THR A 15 -32.91 4.00 17.51
N ARG A 16 -33.23 4.98 16.65
CA ARG A 16 -33.73 6.28 17.11
C ARG A 16 -35.10 6.13 17.76
N LEU A 17 -35.24 6.67 18.96
CA LEU A 17 -36.54 6.87 19.62
C LEU A 17 -37.35 7.90 18.83
N CYS A 18 -38.66 7.74 18.85
CA CYS A 18 -39.58 8.67 18.21
C CYS A 18 -40.89 8.65 19.01
N GLU A 19 -41.21 9.79 19.61
CA GLU A 19 -42.48 9.97 20.30
C GLU A 19 -43.63 9.99 19.30
N ASP A 20 -44.81 9.53 19.73
CA ASP A 20 -46.06 9.53 18.97
C ASP A 20 -46.01 8.90 17.55
N LEU A 21 -45.00 8.06 17.26
CA LEU A 21 -44.81 7.49 15.91
C LEU A 21 -45.97 6.61 15.46
N LEU A 22 -46.60 5.90 16.41
CA LEU A 22 -47.70 4.97 16.14
C LEU A 22 -49.08 5.60 16.41
N GLY A 23 -49.11 6.81 16.97
CA GLY A 23 -50.32 7.52 17.37
C GLY A 23 -50.06 8.41 18.60
N VAL A 24 -51.01 9.27 18.95
CA VAL A 24 -50.89 10.17 20.11
C VAL A 24 -50.74 9.35 21.41
N GLY A 25 -49.67 9.59 22.15
CA GLY A 25 -49.24 8.83 23.32
C GLY A 25 -48.63 7.46 23.02
N GLN A 26 -48.35 7.14 21.75
CA GLN A 26 -47.81 5.84 21.32
C GLN A 26 -46.44 6.00 20.66
N ASP A 27 -45.43 6.00 21.53
CA ASP A 27 -44.03 6.06 21.12
C ASP A 27 -43.58 4.79 20.41
N LYS A 28 -42.48 4.93 19.68
CA LYS A 28 -41.79 3.80 19.06
C LYS A 28 -41.09 2.92 20.11
N ASP A 29 -41.60 1.72 20.33
CA ASP A 29 -41.02 0.71 21.24
C ASP A 29 -39.98 -0.21 20.55
N LYS A 30 -40.19 -0.49 19.26
CA LYS A 30 -39.36 -1.42 18.47
C LYS A 30 -39.25 -1.02 17.00
N PHE A 31 -38.39 -1.75 16.29
CA PHE A 31 -38.28 -1.69 14.85
C PHE A 31 -38.02 -3.10 14.30
N LEU A 32 -38.43 -3.33 13.06
CA LEU A 32 -38.25 -4.62 12.40
C LEU A 32 -37.04 -4.57 11.47
N ILE A 33 -36.31 -5.68 11.41
CA ILE A 33 -35.24 -5.89 10.44
C ILE A 33 -35.60 -7.13 9.62
N PHE A 34 -35.78 -6.95 8.31
CA PHE A 34 -35.97 -8.05 7.37
C PHE A 34 -34.61 -8.45 6.80
N ASP A 35 -34.07 -9.58 7.24
CA ASP A 35 -32.77 -10.08 6.78
C ASP A 35 -32.92 -11.04 5.60
N PHE A 36 -33.11 -10.49 4.40
CA PHE A 36 -33.28 -11.28 3.18
C PHE A 36 -32.02 -12.01 2.71
N CYS A 37 -30.83 -11.63 3.20
CA CYS A 37 -29.55 -12.17 2.74
C CYS A 37 -28.74 -12.87 3.83
N ASN A 38 -29.38 -13.30 4.93
CA ASN A 38 -28.76 -14.00 6.05
C ASN A 38 -27.51 -13.28 6.61
N ASN A 39 -27.53 -11.94 6.67
CA ASN A 39 -26.45 -11.15 7.23
C ASN A 39 -26.24 -11.47 8.72
N PHE A 40 -27.30 -11.69 9.49
CA PHE A 40 -27.18 -12.04 10.91
C PHE A 40 -26.50 -13.39 11.12
N GLU A 41 -26.81 -14.38 10.29
CA GLU A 41 -26.13 -15.67 10.30
C GLU A 41 -24.66 -15.54 9.92
N PHE A 42 -24.37 -14.80 8.84
CA PHE A 42 -23.00 -14.52 8.41
C PHE A 42 -22.15 -13.88 9.53
N PHE A 43 -22.64 -12.84 10.21
CA PHE A 43 -21.88 -12.16 11.27
C PHE A 43 -21.86 -12.91 12.61
N ARG A 44 -22.78 -13.85 12.86
CA ARG A 44 -22.66 -14.81 13.98
C ARG A 44 -21.48 -15.76 13.77
N MET A 45 -21.32 -16.29 12.56
CA MET A 45 -20.20 -17.16 12.20
C MET A 45 -18.90 -16.37 11.97
N ASN A 46 -19.00 -15.11 11.51
CA ASN A 46 -17.87 -14.24 11.18
C ASN A 46 -17.95 -12.90 11.93
N PRO A 47 -17.67 -12.86 13.26
CA PRO A 47 -17.87 -11.66 14.08
C PRO A 47 -17.02 -10.45 13.69
N LYS A 48 -15.94 -10.69 12.94
CA LYS A 48 -15.05 -9.66 12.38
C LYS A 48 -15.49 -9.18 10.99
N GLY A 49 -16.51 -9.82 10.40
CA GLY A 49 -16.92 -9.63 9.02
C GLY A 49 -15.94 -10.26 8.02
N PHE A 50 -16.17 -9.97 6.74
CA PHE A 50 -15.22 -10.34 5.68
C PHE A 50 -14.13 -9.28 5.61
N LYS A 51 -12.88 -9.68 5.81
CA LYS A 51 -11.75 -8.88 5.35
C LYS A 51 -11.70 -9.07 3.84
N GLY A 52 -12.17 -8.09 3.07
CA GLY A 52 -11.90 -8.08 1.64
C GLY A 52 -10.39 -8.11 1.44
N ASN A 53 -9.90 -8.98 0.54
CA ASN A 53 -8.57 -8.79 -0.02
C ASN A 53 -8.66 -7.54 -0.91
N LEU A 54 -8.55 -6.35 -0.30
CA LEU A 54 -8.12 -5.20 -1.08
C LEU A 54 -6.72 -5.57 -1.57
N GLY A 55 -6.55 -5.61 -2.88
CA GLY A 55 -5.22 -5.74 -3.46
C GLY A 55 -4.34 -4.60 -2.98
N GLN A 56 -3.03 -4.85 -2.95
CA GLN A 56 -2.06 -3.84 -2.52
C GLN A 56 -2.21 -2.58 -3.37
N THR A 57 -2.15 -1.42 -2.71
CA THR A 57 -2.12 -0.15 -3.45
C THR A 57 -0.80 -0.01 -4.23
N LEU A 58 -0.74 0.87 -5.24
CA LEU A 58 0.52 1.12 -5.95
C LEU A 58 1.61 1.62 -4.99
N SER A 59 1.27 2.51 -4.07
CA SER A 59 2.22 3.04 -3.07
C SER A 59 2.72 1.93 -2.13
N GLU A 60 1.81 1.07 -1.67
CA GLU A 60 2.15 -0.10 -0.85
C GLU A 60 3.10 -1.05 -1.61
N ARG A 61 2.83 -1.30 -2.90
CA ARG A 61 3.66 -2.17 -3.72
C ARG A 61 5.06 -1.59 -3.97
N ILE A 62 5.16 -0.28 -4.22
CA ILE A 62 6.45 0.42 -4.33
C ILE A 62 7.22 0.28 -3.02
N PHE A 63 6.59 0.59 -1.90
CA PHE A 63 7.21 0.51 -0.58
C PHE A 63 7.74 -0.91 -0.30
N ASN A 64 6.96 -1.93 -0.65
CA ASN A 64 7.37 -3.33 -0.50
C ASN A 64 8.54 -3.73 -1.39
N LEU A 65 8.57 -3.26 -2.64
CA LEU A 65 9.70 -3.50 -3.54
C LEU A 65 10.97 -2.83 -3.04
N LYS A 66 10.89 -1.57 -2.59
CA LYS A 66 12.02 -0.86 -1.97
C LYS A 66 12.52 -1.59 -0.73
N LEU A 67 11.62 -2.08 0.12
CA LEU A 67 11.98 -2.86 1.30
C LEU A 67 12.71 -4.16 0.95
N ASP A 68 12.24 -4.88 -0.07
CA ASP A 68 12.89 -6.10 -0.54
C ASP A 68 14.28 -5.81 -1.14
N LEU A 69 14.42 -4.72 -1.90
CA LEU A 69 15.72 -4.25 -2.41
C LEU A 69 16.69 -3.94 -1.27
N VAL A 70 16.26 -3.16 -0.28
CA VAL A 70 17.10 -2.82 0.89
C VAL A 70 17.56 -4.07 1.64
N LYS A 71 16.68 -5.07 1.74
CA LYS A 71 16.99 -6.35 2.37
C LYS A 71 17.99 -7.16 1.55
N GLU A 72 17.84 -7.21 0.24
CA GLU A 72 18.76 -7.94 -0.64
C GLU A 72 20.15 -7.29 -0.66
N LEU A 73 20.19 -5.96 -0.80
CA LEU A 73 21.42 -5.16 -0.84
C LEU A 73 22.20 -5.11 0.50
N GLN A 74 21.69 -5.73 1.57
CA GLN A 74 22.43 -5.82 2.84
C GLN A 74 23.50 -6.93 2.83
N ASP A 75 23.46 -7.83 1.85
CA ASP A 75 24.42 -8.93 1.71
C ASP A 75 25.82 -8.39 1.35
N LEU A 76 26.86 -9.03 1.89
CA LEU A 76 28.26 -8.64 1.66
C LEU A 76 28.65 -8.63 0.18
N ARG A 77 27.97 -9.40 -0.67
CA ARG A 77 28.17 -9.41 -2.13
C ARG A 77 27.86 -8.06 -2.79
N TYR A 78 27.13 -7.18 -2.11
CA TYR A 78 26.76 -5.84 -2.58
C TYR A 78 27.46 -4.72 -1.79
N SER A 79 28.72 -4.95 -1.41
CA SER A 79 29.52 -3.97 -0.63
C SER A 79 30.13 -2.84 -1.47
N ASP A 80 29.99 -2.88 -2.79
CA ASP A 80 30.48 -1.82 -3.69
C ASP A 80 29.74 -0.49 -3.43
N GLU A 81 30.45 0.62 -3.63
CA GLU A 81 29.95 1.97 -3.30
C GLU A 81 28.61 2.29 -3.97
N GLU A 82 28.41 1.85 -5.22
CA GLU A 82 27.16 2.06 -5.96
C GLU A 82 25.96 1.39 -5.30
N TYR A 83 26.10 0.11 -4.90
CA TYR A 83 25.04 -0.64 -4.22
C TYR A 83 24.76 -0.10 -2.83
N VAL A 84 25.81 0.27 -2.08
CA VAL A 84 25.68 0.87 -0.75
C VAL A 84 24.97 2.22 -0.83
N SER A 85 25.30 3.05 -1.83
CA SER A 85 24.63 4.33 -2.05
C SER A 85 23.15 4.14 -2.37
N HIS A 86 22.83 3.25 -3.32
CA HIS A 86 21.44 2.95 -3.70
C HIS A 86 20.63 2.43 -2.50
N ARG A 87 21.19 1.51 -1.72
CA ARG A 87 20.55 1.02 -0.49
C ARG A 87 20.26 2.15 0.50
N ASN A 88 21.18 3.08 0.67
CA ASN A 88 21.01 4.21 1.59
C ASN A 88 19.94 5.20 1.12
N GLU A 89 19.82 5.44 -0.18
CA GLU A 89 18.75 6.25 -0.78
C GLU A 89 17.38 5.61 -0.54
N LEU A 90 17.24 4.31 -0.86
CA LEU A 90 16.01 3.56 -0.61
C LEU A 90 15.63 3.56 0.88
N LEU A 91 16.60 3.38 1.77
CA LEU A 91 16.38 3.43 3.21
C LEU A 91 15.89 4.79 3.69
N LYS A 92 16.49 5.87 3.18
CA LYS A 92 16.09 7.23 3.52
C LYS A 92 14.62 7.45 3.16
N ASP A 93 14.22 7.06 1.95
CA ASP A 93 12.84 7.16 1.48
C ASP A 93 11.86 6.38 2.36
N LEU A 94 12.19 5.11 2.67
CA LEU A 94 11.34 4.25 3.50
C LEU A 94 11.15 4.84 4.90
N ILE A 95 12.23 5.31 5.53
CA ILE A 95 12.18 5.91 6.87
C ILE A 95 11.40 7.23 6.84
N GLU A 96 11.57 8.05 5.80
CA GLU A 96 10.81 9.28 5.62
C GLU A 96 9.31 9.00 5.47
N ASP A 97 8.93 8.01 4.67
CA ASP A 97 7.54 7.59 4.50
C ASP A 97 6.91 7.14 5.83
N VAL A 98 7.65 6.42 6.67
CA VAL A 98 7.18 5.99 8.01
C VAL A 98 7.09 7.17 8.98
N ASN A 99 8.06 8.07 8.97
CA ASN A 99 8.06 9.26 9.83
C ASN A 99 6.90 10.21 9.52
N ASN A 100 6.51 10.28 8.24
CA ASN A 100 5.40 11.12 7.77
C ASN A 100 4.00 10.54 8.04
N LEU A 101 3.89 9.34 8.63
CA LEU A 101 2.61 8.77 9.02
C LEU A 101 1.94 9.63 10.09
N ASN A 102 0.70 10.05 9.81
CA ASN A 102 -0.11 10.81 10.75
C ASN A 102 -0.62 9.88 11.87
N GLU A 103 -0.05 10.02 13.06
CA GLU A 103 -0.41 9.25 14.26
C GLU A 103 -1.84 9.47 14.71
N ASP A 104 -2.50 10.57 14.31
CA ASP A 104 -3.92 10.78 14.59
C ASP A 104 -4.87 9.95 13.73
N ASN A 105 -4.37 9.42 12.61
CA ASN A 105 -5.15 8.54 11.74
C ASN A 105 -5.48 7.23 12.47
N PHE A 106 -6.76 6.87 12.47
CA PHE A 106 -7.25 5.66 13.14
C PHE A 106 -6.53 4.37 12.71
N MET A 107 -6.19 4.23 11.42
CA MET A 107 -5.46 3.05 10.92
C MET A 107 -4.01 3.02 11.43
N VAL A 108 -3.40 4.19 11.60
CA VAL A 108 -2.05 4.33 12.18
C VAL A 108 -2.09 4.02 13.68
N LYS A 109 -3.10 4.52 14.42
CA LYS A 109 -3.31 4.21 15.85
C LYS A 109 -3.42 2.71 16.13
N ILE A 110 -4.11 1.96 15.27
CA ILE A 110 -4.23 0.49 15.40
C ILE A 110 -2.85 -0.20 15.30
N ASN A 111 -1.92 0.36 14.53
CA ASN A 111 -0.59 -0.20 14.29
C ASN A 111 0.53 0.59 15.00
N LEU A 112 0.19 1.44 15.99
CA LEU A 112 1.11 2.43 16.57
C LEU A 112 2.39 1.79 17.12
N LYS A 113 2.29 0.63 17.76
CA LYS A 113 3.44 -0.16 18.24
C LYS A 113 4.49 -0.40 17.14
N TYR A 114 4.04 -0.76 15.93
CA TYR A 114 4.93 -1.02 14.81
C TYR A 114 5.45 0.29 14.20
N VAL A 115 4.61 1.32 14.15
CA VAL A 115 4.98 2.65 13.65
C VAL A 115 6.10 3.24 14.51
N GLU A 116 5.93 3.29 15.83
CA GLU A 116 6.96 3.78 16.76
C GLU A 116 8.26 2.98 16.67
N LYS A 117 8.16 1.64 16.58
CA LYS A 117 9.32 0.77 16.38
C LYS A 117 10.09 1.16 15.12
N TYR A 118 9.43 1.23 13.97
CA TYR A 118 10.08 1.47 12.68
C TYR A 118 10.35 2.94 12.36
N LYS A 119 9.92 3.90 13.21
CA LYS A 119 10.47 5.26 13.20
C LYS A 119 11.93 5.31 13.69
N ASN A 120 12.37 4.33 14.48
CA ASN A 120 13.75 4.22 14.92
C ASN A 120 14.66 3.70 13.80
N LYS A 121 15.57 4.55 13.31
CA LYS A 121 16.55 4.21 12.25
C LYS A 121 17.40 2.98 12.57
N ASN A 122 17.64 2.67 13.85
CA ASN A 122 18.44 1.51 14.23
C ASN A 122 17.79 0.18 13.83
N GLU A 123 16.45 0.11 13.79
CA GLU A 123 15.72 -1.10 13.37
C GLU A 123 15.93 -1.45 11.88
N TRP A 124 16.47 -0.51 11.09
CA TRP A 124 16.70 -0.66 9.65
C TRP A 124 18.14 -1.06 9.31
N GLN A 125 19.04 -1.12 10.29
CA GLN A 125 20.45 -1.49 10.05
C GLN A 125 20.57 -2.92 9.55
N SER A 126 19.78 -3.85 10.11
CA SER A 126 19.73 -5.25 9.70
C SER A 126 18.27 -5.71 9.59
N LEU A 127 17.83 -6.02 8.36
CA LEU A 127 16.46 -6.46 8.09
C LEU A 127 16.42 -7.98 7.97
N GLY A 128 15.83 -8.62 8.98
CA GLY A 128 15.54 -10.05 9.00
C GLY A 128 14.18 -10.38 8.39
N ALA A 129 13.87 -11.68 8.24
CA ALA A 129 12.58 -12.12 7.72
C ALA A 129 11.38 -11.62 8.55
N ILE A 130 11.52 -11.60 9.87
CA ILE A 130 10.47 -11.16 10.79
C ILE A 130 10.24 -9.65 10.65
N SER A 131 11.29 -8.83 10.66
CA SER A 131 11.11 -7.38 10.55
C SER A 131 10.55 -6.99 9.18
N THR A 132 10.99 -7.62 8.09
CA THR A 132 10.37 -7.44 6.77
C THR A 132 8.89 -7.78 6.78
N GLN A 133 8.49 -8.91 7.39
CA GLN A 133 7.09 -9.31 7.44
C GLN A 133 6.24 -8.33 8.27
N ASP A 134 6.74 -7.91 9.44
CA ASP A 134 6.06 -6.92 10.29
C ASP A 134 5.82 -5.62 9.51
N ILE A 135 6.83 -5.13 8.78
CA ILE A 135 6.72 -3.91 7.98
C ILE A 135 5.69 -4.07 6.86
N LYS A 136 5.71 -5.19 6.13
CA LYS A 136 4.75 -5.48 5.05
C LYS A 136 3.32 -5.64 5.55
N GLU A 137 3.13 -6.13 6.77
CA GLU A 137 1.79 -6.36 7.31
C GLU A 137 1.21 -5.10 7.97
N HIS A 138 2.03 -4.35 8.69
CA HIS A 138 1.56 -3.28 9.58
C HIS A 138 1.88 -1.86 9.10
N ILE A 139 2.92 -1.69 8.28
CA ILE A 139 3.40 -0.37 7.86
C ILE A 139 3.06 -0.09 6.40
N SER A 140 3.40 -0.97 5.46
CA SER A 140 3.18 -0.73 4.04
C SER A 140 1.74 -0.39 3.66
N PRO A 141 0.68 -0.98 4.28
CA PRO A 141 -0.71 -0.63 3.96
C PRO A 141 -1.11 0.79 4.40
N LEU A 142 -0.32 1.41 5.30
CA LEU A 142 -0.54 2.77 5.78
C LEU A 142 0.08 3.82 4.86
N ILE A 143 0.98 3.40 3.96
CA ILE A 143 1.70 4.30 3.07
C ILE A 143 0.78 4.77 1.95
N SER A 144 0.46 6.06 1.96
CA SER A 144 -0.34 6.70 0.92
C SER A 144 0.26 8.03 0.50
N LYS A 145 0.70 8.12 -0.76
CA LYS A 145 1.07 9.40 -1.39
C LYS A 145 -0.09 9.86 -2.28
N LEU A 146 -0.90 10.78 -1.74
CA LEU A 146 -2.18 11.21 -2.34
C LEU A 146 -2.04 12.05 -3.61
N LYS A 147 -0.84 12.57 -3.92
CA LYS A 147 -0.61 13.55 -5.01
C LYS A 147 0.21 13.02 -6.18
N ASP A 148 0.61 11.75 -6.16
CA ASP A 148 1.51 11.22 -7.15
C ASP A 148 0.74 10.71 -8.39
N ASP A 149 1.36 10.89 -9.55
CA ASP A 149 0.89 10.35 -10.82
C ASP A 149 0.88 8.80 -10.78
N GLU A 150 -0.26 8.18 -11.09
CA GLU A 150 -0.38 6.73 -11.14
C GLU A 150 0.49 6.08 -12.21
N PHE A 151 0.72 6.74 -13.35
CA PHE A 151 1.57 6.23 -14.40
C PHE A 151 3.03 6.22 -13.96
N ALA A 152 3.48 7.28 -13.28
CA ALA A 152 4.82 7.33 -12.67
C ALA A 152 5.00 6.17 -11.68
N LYS A 153 4.04 5.96 -10.77
CA LYS A 153 4.08 4.84 -9.82
C LYS A 153 4.16 3.47 -10.49
N ARG A 154 3.42 3.26 -11.59
CA ARG A 154 3.48 2.01 -12.34
C ARG A 154 4.84 1.80 -12.98
N PHE A 155 5.46 2.87 -13.46
CA PHE A 155 6.82 2.83 -13.98
C PHE A 155 7.84 2.53 -12.86
N ASP A 156 7.71 3.16 -11.69
CA ASP A 156 8.57 2.86 -10.53
C ASP A 156 8.48 1.38 -10.12
N ILE A 157 7.25 0.83 -10.07
CA ILE A 157 7.04 -0.60 -9.81
C ILE A 157 7.77 -1.45 -10.85
N LEU A 158 7.72 -1.06 -12.13
CA LEU A 158 8.38 -1.77 -13.21
C LEU A 158 9.89 -1.79 -13.01
N MET A 159 10.50 -0.63 -12.74
CA MET A 159 11.94 -0.49 -12.54
C MET A 159 12.43 -1.24 -11.30
N TYR A 160 11.79 -1.05 -10.14
CA TYR A 160 12.17 -1.78 -8.93
C TYR A 160 11.96 -3.30 -9.05
N THR A 161 10.99 -3.75 -9.85
CA THR A 161 10.82 -5.18 -10.14
C THR A 161 12.01 -5.71 -10.96
N ILE A 162 12.49 -4.95 -11.94
CA ILE A 162 13.67 -5.32 -12.75
C ILE A 162 14.92 -5.37 -11.89
N GLU A 163 15.15 -4.34 -11.07
CA GLU A 163 16.30 -4.27 -10.15
C GLU A 163 16.31 -5.48 -9.21
N LEU A 164 15.18 -5.76 -8.54
CA LEU A 164 15.09 -6.84 -7.57
C LEU A 164 15.29 -8.21 -8.24
N ALA A 165 14.71 -8.39 -9.43
CA ALA A 165 14.90 -9.62 -10.19
C ALA A 165 16.36 -9.83 -10.59
N ASN A 166 17.05 -8.75 -11.01
CA ASN A 166 18.47 -8.82 -11.34
C ASN A 166 19.33 -9.24 -10.13
N LEU A 167 19.07 -8.65 -8.95
CA LEU A 167 19.79 -9.03 -7.73
C LEU A 167 19.55 -10.50 -7.34
N GLN A 168 18.32 -10.98 -7.51
CA GLN A 168 17.95 -12.35 -7.15
C GLN A 168 18.28 -13.40 -8.22
N GLY A 169 18.79 -12.99 -9.39
CA GLY A 169 18.98 -13.89 -10.55
C GLY A 169 17.66 -14.40 -11.15
N ASN A 170 16.56 -13.69 -10.92
CA ASN A 170 15.22 -14.01 -11.43
C ASN A 170 14.98 -13.41 -12.82
N ASN A 171 14.02 -13.98 -13.56
CA ASN A 171 13.66 -13.50 -14.89
C ASN A 171 12.77 -12.24 -14.81
N ALA A 172 13.21 -11.13 -15.42
CA ALA A 172 12.43 -9.90 -15.60
C ALA A 172 12.20 -9.53 -17.08
N THR A 173 12.25 -10.49 -18.02
CA THR A 173 12.09 -10.27 -19.46
C THR A 173 10.82 -9.48 -19.80
N ARG A 174 9.68 -9.79 -19.14
CA ARG A 174 8.43 -9.09 -19.41
C ARG A 174 8.47 -7.62 -18.95
N PRO A 175 8.84 -7.31 -17.69
CA PRO A 175 9.09 -5.94 -17.27
C PRO A 175 10.07 -5.17 -18.18
N ILE A 176 11.21 -5.77 -18.52
CA ILE A 176 12.22 -5.18 -19.39
C ILE A 176 11.62 -4.84 -20.77
N LYS A 177 10.86 -5.79 -21.36
CA LYS A 177 10.20 -5.56 -22.64
C LYS A 177 9.24 -4.36 -22.59
N SER A 178 8.50 -4.19 -21.50
CA SER A 178 7.61 -3.04 -21.33
C SER A 178 8.37 -1.71 -21.23
N VAL A 179 9.57 -1.69 -20.63
CA VAL A 179 10.44 -0.49 -20.62
C VAL A 179 10.89 -0.17 -22.05
N ILE A 180 11.35 -1.17 -22.81
CA ILE A 180 11.80 -1.01 -24.19
C ILE A 180 10.66 -0.50 -25.09
N GLU A 181 9.49 -1.13 -25.04
CA GLU A 181 8.30 -0.70 -25.80
C GLU A 181 7.89 0.76 -25.47
N THR A 182 8.05 1.16 -24.20
CA THR A 182 7.80 2.54 -23.78
C THR A 182 8.84 3.48 -24.39
N SER A 183 10.12 3.13 -24.36
CA SER A 183 11.21 3.93 -24.95
C SER A 183 11.02 4.10 -26.47
N GLU A 184 10.72 3.02 -27.18
CA GLU A 184 10.42 3.04 -28.63
C GLU A 184 9.19 3.89 -28.97
N SER A 185 8.23 4.00 -28.06
CA SER A 185 7.07 4.86 -28.24
C SER A 185 7.43 6.34 -28.03
N LEU A 186 8.29 6.63 -27.04
CA LEU A 186 8.77 7.98 -26.77
C LEU A 186 9.69 8.50 -27.89
N SER A 187 10.53 7.65 -28.48
CA SER A 187 11.45 8.06 -29.57
C SER A 187 10.74 8.59 -30.82
N LYS A 188 9.47 8.21 -31.01
CA LYS A 188 8.60 8.71 -32.10
C LYS A 188 8.05 10.12 -31.85
N LEU A 189 8.18 10.64 -30.63
CA LEU A 189 7.60 11.91 -30.18
C LEU A 189 8.64 13.03 -30.05
N GLY A 190 9.60 13.10 -30.97
CA GLY A 190 10.72 14.03 -30.93
C GLY A 190 10.38 15.53 -31.06
N THR A 191 9.10 15.89 -31.23
CA THR A 191 8.64 17.29 -31.22
C THR A 191 8.34 17.82 -29.82
N ILE A 192 8.31 16.96 -28.80
CA ILE A 192 8.06 17.33 -27.40
C ILE A 192 9.40 17.70 -26.74
N PRO A 193 9.58 18.94 -26.22
CA PRO A 193 10.86 19.39 -25.66
C PRO A 193 11.42 18.48 -24.56
N GLN A 194 10.58 18.01 -23.64
CA GLN A 194 10.98 17.13 -22.54
C GLN A 194 11.53 15.78 -23.02
N ILE A 195 11.03 15.27 -24.16
CA ILE A 195 11.51 14.02 -24.76
C ILE A 195 12.86 14.27 -25.44
N GLN A 196 13.00 15.41 -26.12
CA GLN A 196 14.25 15.78 -26.78
C GLN A 196 15.39 15.99 -25.77
N GLU A 197 15.10 16.56 -24.60
CA GLU A 197 16.06 16.68 -23.48
C GLU A 197 16.58 15.32 -23.02
N GLN A 198 15.74 14.29 -23.03
CA GLN A 198 16.06 12.94 -22.57
C GLN A 198 16.44 11.97 -23.71
N LYS A 199 16.67 12.48 -24.93
CA LYS A 199 16.96 11.68 -26.13
C LYS A 199 18.06 10.64 -25.91
N TYR A 200 19.17 11.04 -25.29
CA TYR A 200 20.31 10.13 -25.08
C TYR A 200 20.00 8.97 -24.14
N ILE A 201 19.05 9.12 -23.23
CA ILE A 201 18.61 8.04 -22.33
C ILE A 201 17.69 7.10 -23.11
N ILE A 202 16.74 7.67 -23.86
CA ILE A 202 15.78 6.92 -24.68
C ILE A 202 16.51 6.04 -25.71
N ASP A 203 17.53 6.59 -26.38
CA ASP A 203 18.32 5.87 -27.39
C ASP A 203 19.22 4.76 -26.82
N LYS A 204 19.45 4.74 -25.50
CA LYS A 204 20.28 3.73 -24.81
C LYS A 204 19.51 2.49 -24.35
N VAL A 205 18.19 2.60 -24.21
CA VAL A 205 17.29 1.53 -23.77
C VAL A 205 17.00 0.58 -24.92
#